data_AF-A0A2E5Z2U5-F1
#
_entry.id   AF-A0A2E5Z2U5-F1
#
_cell.length_a   1.000
_cell.length_b   1.000
_cell.length_c   1.000
_cell.angle_alpha   90.00
_cell.angle_beta   90.00
_cell.angle_gamma   90.00
#
_symmetry.space_group_name_H-M   'P 1'
#
loop_
_entity.id
_entity.type
_entity.pdbx_description
1 polymer ?
#
loop_
_entity_poly.entity_id
_entity_poly.type
_entity_poly.pdbx_seq_one_letter_code
_entity_poly.pdbx_strand_id
1 'polypeptide(L)'
;MRKYFQFTETISGLNYFLRILFFIVLLIPVMILFLFLVGKEIMASGIDVMDPSAVSEIESDPGLALELLTGTFTTGNIIILFLAFLPGLWFILAAVYKRLSALQVRFFPGRVKEVFAFYIIIDFLGFYLSNGTISWILFIIGIALEIFMIFGNSNIKDHKG
;
A
#
# COMPACT_ATOMS: atom_id res chain seq x y z
N MET A 1 14.32 -24.31 -6.71
CA MET A 1 13.84 -22.94 -7.00
C MET A 1 12.33 -22.86 -7.26
N ARG A 2 11.69 -23.82 -7.96
CA ARG A 2 10.22 -23.86 -8.16
C ARG A 2 9.38 -23.75 -6.87
N LYS A 3 9.85 -24.35 -5.77
CA LYS A 3 9.14 -24.42 -4.49
C LYS A 3 8.97 -23.07 -3.76
N TYR A 4 9.83 -22.09 -4.03
CA TYR A 4 9.79 -20.77 -3.36
C TYR A 4 8.92 -19.75 -4.10
N PHE A 5 8.54 -20.03 -5.36
CA PHE A 5 7.62 -19.22 -6.17
C PHE A 5 6.26 -19.92 -6.38
N GLN A 6 5.99 -20.98 -5.62
CA GLN A 6 4.72 -21.68 -5.65
C GLN A 6 3.72 -20.92 -4.78
N PHE A 7 2.89 -20.09 -5.42
CA PHE A 7 1.67 -19.53 -4.84
C PHE A 7 0.56 -20.59 -4.65
N THR A 8 0.93 -21.83 -4.34
CA THR A 8 -0.01 -22.96 -4.28
C THR A 8 -0.75 -23.05 -2.96
N GLU A 9 -0.31 -22.30 -1.95
CA GLU A 9 -0.94 -22.23 -0.64
C GLU A 9 -2.03 -21.16 -0.61
N THR A 10 -3.11 -21.46 0.11
CA THR A 10 -4.23 -20.56 0.31
C THR A 10 -4.26 -20.08 1.74
N ILE A 11 -4.79 -18.87 1.95
CA ILE A 11 -4.98 -18.29 3.29
C ILE A 11 -6.46 -18.08 3.59
N SER A 12 -6.81 -18.21 4.87
CA SER A 12 -8.14 -17.90 5.38
C SER A 12 -8.40 -16.38 5.33
N GLY A 13 -9.66 -15.99 5.45
CA GLY A 13 -10.05 -14.58 5.55
C GLY A 13 -9.44 -13.87 6.76
N LEU A 14 -9.35 -14.58 7.91
CA LEU A 14 -8.70 -14.07 9.12
C LEU A 14 -7.19 -13.85 8.89
N ASN A 15 -6.48 -14.83 8.31
CA ASN A 15 -5.06 -14.67 8.01
C ASN A 15 -4.82 -13.55 7.00
N TYR A 16 -5.72 -13.37 6.04
CA TYR A 16 -5.67 -12.26 5.10
C TYR A 16 -5.82 -10.90 5.82
N PHE A 17 -6.82 -10.76 6.69
CA PHE A 17 -7.00 -9.56 7.51
C PHE A 17 -5.77 -9.23 8.37
N LEU A 18 -5.20 -10.23 9.05
CA LEU A 18 -3.98 -10.06 9.84
C LEU A 18 -2.78 -9.63 8.98
N ARG A 19 -2.70 -10.10 7.72
CA ARG A 19 -1.66 -9.65 6.78
C ARG A 19 -1.86 -8.21 6.33
N ILE A 20 -3.10 -7.74 6.17
CA ILE A 20 -3.36 -6.31 5.91
C ILE A 20 -2.85 -5.46 7.08
N LEU A 21 -3.15 -5.87 8.32
CA LEU A 21 -2.64 -5.18 9.52
C LEU A 21 -1.11 -5.21 9.59
N PHE A 22 -0.49 -6.35 9.29
CA PHE A 22 0.97 -6.45 9.26
C PHE A 22 1.58 -5.59 8.14
N PHE A 23 0.91 -5.46 6.99
CA PHE A 23 1.35 -4.56 5.93
C PHE A 23 1.40 -3.09 6.41
N ILE A 24 0.41 -2.64 7.19
CA ILE A 24 0.46 -1.30 7.81
C ILE A 24 1.70 -1.13 8.69
N VAL A 25 2.05 -2.15 9.47
CA VAL A 25 3.29 -2.15 10.28
C VAL A 25 4.54 -2.13 9.39
N LEU A 26 4.54 -2.85 8.27
CA LEU A 26 5.65 -2.81 7.29
C LEU A 26 5.83 -1.44 6.61
N LEU A 27 4.86 -0.54 6.68
CA LEU A 27 4.99 0.84 6.18
C LEU A 27 5.73 1.75 7.16
N ILE A 28 5.89 1.37 8.44
CA ILE A 28 6.55 2.21 9.45
C ILE A 28 8.00 2.57 9.04
N PRO A 29 8.85 1.64 8.57
CA PRO A 29 10.19 1.99 8.10
C PRO A 29 10.18 2.97 6.91
N VAL A 30 9.22 2.83 5.99
CA VAL A 30 9.05 3.75 4.85
C VAL A 30 8.65 5.13 5.34
N MET A 31 7.77 5.20 6.34
CA MET A 31 7.36 6.46 6.98
C MET A 31 8.52 7.14 7.69
N ILE A 32 9.32 6.39 8.46
CA ILE A 32 10.52 6.92 9.13
C ILE A 32 11.52 7.47 8.11
N LEU A 33 11.75 6.73 7.02
CA LEU A 33 12.61 7.19 5.93
C LEU A 33 12.07 8.47 5.29
N PHE A 34 10.76 8.55 5.03
CA PHE A 34 10.14 9.75 4.49
C PHE A 34 10.35 10.96 5.41
N LEU A 35 10.09 10.81 6.71
CA LEU A 35 10.30 11.89 7.70
C LEU A 35 11.77 12.31 7.78
N PHE A 36 12.71 11.38 7.66
CA PHE A 36 14.13 11.69 7.60
C PHE A 36 14.48 12.56 6.36
N LEU A 37 13.89 12.25 5.20
CA LEU A 37 14.11 13.04 3.99
C LEU A 37 13.51 14.44 4.11
N VAL A 38 12.32 14.59 4.70
CA VAL A 38 11.75 15.92 5.02
C VAL A 38 12.66 16.69 5.97
N GLY A 39 13.17 16.04 7.02
CA GLY A 39 14.12 16.66 7.95
C GLY A 39 15.42 17.14 7.28
N LYS A 40 15.90 16.40 6.28
CA LYS A 40 17.05 16.81 5.46
C LYS A 40 16.75 18.09 4.66
N GLU A 41 15.55 18.24 4.10
CA GLU A 41 15.15 19.46 3.40
C GLU A 41 14.98 20.65 4.37
N ILE A 42 14.45 20.43 5.59
CA ILE A 42 14.38 21.46 6.64
C ILE A 42 15.77 21.95 7.03
N MET A 43 16.73 21.04 7.21
CA MET A 43 18.12 21.43 7.50
C MET A 43 18.77 22.19 6.33
N ALA A 44 18.36 21.91 5.10
CA ALA A 44 18.88 22.59 3.91
C ALA A 44 18.26 23.99 3.69
N SER A 45 17.05 24.25 4.19
CA SER A 45 16.39 25.55 4.06
C SER A 45 16.97 26.64 4.97
N GLY A 46 17.85 26.28 5.90
CA GLY A 46 18.45 27.21 6.86
C GLY A 46 17.62 27.48 8.10
N ILE A 47 16.50 26.76 8.26
CA ILE A 47 15.70 26.78 9.50
C ILE A 47 16.52 26.12 10.61
N ASP A 48 16.77 26.85 11.70
CA ASP A 48 17.41 26.29 12.87
C ASP A 48 16.42 25.44 13.66
N VAL A 49 16.43 24.13 13.42
CA VAL A 49 15.54 23.18 14.10
C VAL A 49 15.79 23.11 15.62
N MET A 50 16.89 23.69 16.11
CA MET A 50 17.16 23.82 17.55
C MET A 50 16.53 25.08 18.16
N ASP A 51 16.03 26.01 17.34
CA ASP A 51 15.26 27.17 17.78
C ASP A 51 13.80 26.78 18.07
N PRO A 52 13.29 27.00 19.31
CA PRO A 52 11.89 26.79 19.63
C PRO A 52 10.89 27.51 18.72
N SER A 53 11.27 28.61 18.05
CA SER A 53 10.40 29.30 17.08
C SER A 53 10.33 28.66 15.68
N ALA A 54 11.19 27.70 15.35
CA ALA A 54 11.23 27.09 14.01
C ALA A 54 9.90 26.43 13.59
N VAL A 55 9.19 25.83 14.55
CA VAL A 55 7.87 25.23 14.29
C VAL A 55 6.84 26.32 13.95
N SER A 56 6.85 27.44 14.68
CA SER A 56 5.94 28.56 14.44
C SER A 56 6.20 29.25 13.10
N GLU A 57 7.45 29.28 12.65
CA GLU A 57 7.83 29.82 11.33
C GLU A 57 7.22 28.97 10.21
N ILE A 58 7.36 27.64 10.27
CA ILE A 58 6.78 26.70 9.30
C ILE A 58 5.24 26.72 9.34
N GLU A 59 4.63 26.76 10.52
CA GLU A 59 3.17 26.81 10.64
C GLU A 59 2.58 28.13 10.10
N SER A 60 3.31 29.23 10.20
CA SER A 60 2.87 30.54 9.73
C SER A 60 2.97 30.74 8.22
N ASP A 61 3.78 29.92 7.53
CA ASP A 61 3.99 29.98 6.09
C ASP A 61 3.66 28.64 5.41
N PRO A 62 2.42 28.46 4.90
CA PRO A 62 2.04 27.25 4.18
C PRO A 62 2.80 27.07 2.86
N GLY A 63 3.37 28.14 2.28
CA GLY A 63 4.20 28.07 1.08
C GLY A 63 5.53 27.38 1.38
N LEU A 64 6.17 27.79 2.49
CA LEU A 64 7.39 27.16 3.00
C LEU A 64 7.17 25.68 3.33
N ALA A 65 6.07 25.35 4.02
CA ALA A 65 5.75 23.95 4.34
C ALA A 65 5.58 23.09 3.08
N LEU A 66 4.94 23.63 2.03
CA LEU A 66 4.81 22.96 0.74
C LEU A 66 6.14 22.82 0.01
N GLU A 67 7.00 23.84 0.05
CA GLU A 67 8.35 23.79 -0.54
C GLU A 67 9.21 22.71 0.11
N LEU A 68 9.22 22.62 1.44
CA LEU A 68 9.95 21.58 2.19
C LEU A 68 9.44 20.16 1.85
N LEU A 69 8.11 20.01 1.76
CA LEU A 69 7.49 18.74 1.40
C LEU A 69 7.80 18.37 -0.06
N THR A 70 7.70 19.31 -0.99
CA THR A 70 7.92 19.05 -2.42
C THR A 70 9.39 18.90 -2.77
N GLY A 71 10.28 19.63 -2.09
CA GLY A 71 11.74 19.47 -2.18
C GLY A 71 12.20 18.07 -1.78
N THR A 72 11.42 17.38 -0.94
CA THR A 72 11.66 15.98 -0.59
C THR A 72 11.52 15.02 -1.78
N PHE A 73 10.79 15.39 -2.84
CA PHE A 73 10.55 14.55 -4.01
C PHE A 73 11.57 14.74 -5.14
N THR A 74 12.86 14.69 -4.81
CA THR A 74 13.91 14.54 -5.83
C THR A 74 13.87 13.15 -6.49
N THR A 75 14.40 13.01 -7.71
CA THR A 75 14.48 11.71 -8.41
C THR A 75 15.14 10.62 -7.55
N GLY A 76 16.23 10.95 -6.85
CA GLY A 76 16.92 10.01 -5.97
C GLY A 76 16.06 9.58 -4.78
N ASN A 77 15.42 10.53 -4.10
CA ASN A 77 14.54 10.24 -2.97
C ASN A 77 13.34 9.38 -3.37
N ILE A 78 12.73 9.65 -4.53
CA ILE A 78 11.64 8.85 -5.09
C ILE A 78 12.08 7.40 -5.29
N ILE A 79 13.27 7.17 -5.86
CA ILE A 79 13.80 5.82 -6.08
C ILE A 79 14.01 5.08 -4.74
N ILE A 80 14.59 5.74 -3.74
CA ILE A 80 14.86 5.11 -2.43
C ILE A 80 13.54 4.78 -1.71
N LEU A 81 12.57 5.70 -1.71
CA LEU A 81 11.24 5.47 -1.13
C LEU A 81 10.54 4.30 -1.82
N PHE A 82 10.61 4.23 -3.16
CA PHE A 82 10.04 3.12 -3.92
C PHE A 82 10.71 1.78 -3.60
N LEU A 83 12.05 1.74 -3.52
CA LEU A 83 12.78 0.53 -3.15
C LEU A 83 12.48 0.07 -1.72
N ALA A 84 12.30 1.01 -0.78
CA ALA A 84 11.91 0.71 0.59
C ALA A 84 10.47 0.17 0.69
N PHE A 85 9.57 0.62 -0.19
CA PHE A 85 8.19 0.17 -0.26
C PHE A 85 8.03 -1.21 -0.94
N LEU A 86 8.94 -1.59 -1.83
CA LEU A 86 8.86 -2.79 -2.67
C LEU A 86 8.59 -4.10 -1.90
N PRO A 87 9.23 -4.39 -0.75
CA PRO A 87 8.95 -5.58 0.03
C PRO A 87 7.51 -5.62 0.56
N GLY A 88 6.98 -4.47 1.00
CA GLY A 88 5.60 -4.33 1.42
C GLY A 88 4.62 -4.58 0.28
N LEU A 89 4.89 -3.99 -0.89
CA LEU A 89 4.09 -4.19 -2.10
C LEU A 89 4.04 -5.66 -2.50
N TRP A 90 5.20 -6.34 -2.51
CA TRP A 90 5.24 -7.78 -2.80
C TRP A 90 4.45 -8.59 -1.77
N PHE A 91 4.58 -8.27 -0.48
CA PHE A 91 3.90 -8.97 0.61
C PHE A 91 2.38 -8.88 0.49
N ILE A 92 1.83 -7.69 0.24
CA ILE A 92 0.38 -7.49 0.12
C ILE A 92 -0.17 -8.16 -1.15
N LEU A 93 0.53 -8.03 -2.28
CA LEU A 93 0.14 -8.70 -3.53
C LEU A 93 0.14 -10.23 -3.39
N ALA A 94 1.13 -10.79 -2.68
CA ALA A 94 1.16 -12.21 -2.38
C ALA A 94 -0.01 -12.64 -1.48
N ALA A 95 -0.39 -11.82 -0.49
CA ALA A 95 -1.54 -12.09 0.37
C ALA A 95 -2.85 -12.09 -0.44
N VAL A 96 -3.06 -11.08 -1.29
CA VAL A 96 -4.22 -11.00 -2.18
C VAL A 96 -4.29 -12.22 -3.09
N TYR A 97 -3.19 -12.57 -3.76
CA TYR A 97 -3.15 -13.73 -4.65
C TYR A 97 -3.46 -15.04 -3.92
N LYS A 98 -2.83 -15.30 -2.76
CA LYS A 98 -3.11 -16.49 -1.95
C LYS A 98 -4.58 -16.53 -1.49
N ARG A 99 -5.18 -15.36 -1.23
CA ARG A 99 -6.58 -15.29 -0.79
C ARG A 99 -7.57 -15.52 -1.92
N LEU A 100 -7.37 -14.90 -3.07
CA LEU A 100 -8.15 -15.16 -4.28
C LEU A 100 -8.04 -16.62 -4.71
N SER A 101 -6.87 -17.23 -4.56
CA SER A 101 -6.66 -18.66 -4.80
C SER A 101 -7.49 -19.55 -3.88
N ALA A 102 -7.87 -19.08 -2.68
CA ALA A 102 -8.81 -19.76 -1.81
C ALA A 102 -10.25 -19.65 -2.33
N LEU A 103 -10.65 -18.43 -2.70
CA LEU A 103 -12.02 -18.10 -3.09
C LEU A 103 -12.40 -18.67 -4.46
N GLN A 104 -11.42 -18.90 -5.34
CA GLN A 104 -11.65 -19.49 -6.67
C GLN A 104 -12.41 -20.81 -6.63
N VAL A 105 -12.21 -21.61 -5.58
CA VAL A 105 -12.83 -22.94 -5.42
C VAL A 105 -14.35 -22.83 -5.48
N ARG A 106 -14.90 -21.69 -5.03
CA ARG A 106 -16.34 -21.46 -4.96
C ARG A 106 -16.86 -20.43 -5.95
N PHE A 107 -16.15 -19.32 -6.12
CA PHE A 107 -16.73 -18.13 -6.77
C PHE A 107 -16.31 -17.96 -8.24
N PHE A 108 -15.10 -18.40 -8.60
CA PHE A 108 -14.53 -18.19 -9.94
C PHE A 108 -13.54 -19.30 -10.31
N PRO A 109 -14.02 -20.54 -10.50
CA PRO A 109 -13.15 -21.70 -10.70
C PRO A 109 -12.26 -21.52 -11.94
N GLY A 110 -10.95 -21.68 -11.74
CA GLY A 110 -9.94 -21.60 -12.81
C GLY A 110 -9.56 -20.19 -13.26
N ARG A 111 -10.13 -19.12 -12.66
CA ARG A 111 -9.96 -17.73 -13.14
C ARG A 111 -9.20 -16.79 -12.19
N VAL A 112 -8.34 -17.34 -11.32
CA VAL A 112 -7.62 -16.52 -10.32
C VAL A 112 -6.76 -15.43 -10.95
N LYS A 113 -6.08 -15.73 -12.06
CA LYS A 113 -5.15 -14.79 -12.68
C LYS A 113 -5.89 -13.57 -13.23
N GLU A 114 -7.05 -13.81 -13.82
CA GLU A 114 -7.94 -12.79 -14.37
C GLU A 114 -8.54 -11.93 -13.25
N VAL A 115 -9.00 -12.54 -12.15
CA VAL A 115 -9.54 -11.81 -11.00
C VAL A 115 -8.45 -11.01 -10.29
N PHE A 116 -7.24 -11.56 -10.17
CA PHE A 116 -6.10 -10.86 -9.60
C PHE A 116 -5.66 -9.67 -10.46
N ALA A 117 -5.59 -9.84 -11.77
CA ALA A 117 -5.30 -8.74 -12.70
C ALA A 117 -6.38 -7.64 -12.62
N PHE A 118 -7.65 -8.04 -12.57
CA PHE A 118 -8.78 -7.12 -12.41
C PHE A 118 -8.68 -6.29 -11.13
N TYR A 119 -8.34 -6.93 -10.00
CA TYR A 119 -8.13 -6.25 -8.72
C TYR A 119 -7.06 -5.16 -8.85
N ILE A 120 -5.88 -5.48 -9.39
CA ILE A 120 -4.79 -4.51 -9.60
C ILE A 120 -5.24 -3.37 -10.53
N ILE A 121 -5.94 -3.68 -11.62
CA ILE A 121 -6.39 -2.68 -12.59
C ILE A 121 -7.39 -1.71 -11.95
N ILE A 122 -8.33 -2.18 -11.12
CA ILE A 122 -9.28 -1.30 -10.43
C ILE A 122 -8.56 -0.32 -9.52
N ASP A 123 -7.59 -0.79 -8.72
CA ASP A 123 -6.85 0.06 -7.80
C ASP A 123 -6.05 1.13 -8.55
N PHE A 124 -5.39 0.76 -9.66
CA PHE A 124 -4.66 1.71 -10.50
C PHE A 124 -5.58 2.70 -11.22
N LEU A 125 -6.73 2.25 -11.75
CA LEU A 125 -7.69 3.12 -12.43
C LEU A 125 -8.33 4.12 -11.46
N GLY A 126 -8.63 3.71 -10.23
CA GLY A 126 -9.18 4.59 -9.19
C GLY A 126 -8.24 5.75 -8.86
N PHE A 127 -6.93 5.49 -8.88
CA PHE A 127 -5.89 6.50 -8.70
C PHE A 127 -5.68 7.39 -9.93
N TYR A 128 -5.67 6.81 -11.13
CA TYR A 128 -5.40 7.53 -12.37
C TYR A 128 -6.55 8.46 -12.81
N LEU A 129 -7.79 8.05 -12.58
CA LEU A 129 -8.96 8.80 -13.01
C LEU A 129 -9.23 9.95 -12.02
N SER A 130 -8.80 11.15 -12.38
CA SER A 130 -9.00 12.39 -11.60
C SER A 130 -10.45 12.91 -11.55
N ASN A 131 -11.42 12.15 -12.09
CA ASN A 131 -12.83 12.48 -11.99
C ASN A 131 -13.36 12.01 -10.63
N GLY A 132 -13.74 12.96 -9.78
CA GLY A 132 -14.20 12.70 -8.41
C GLY A 132 -15.25 11.60 -8.33
N THR A 133 -16.30 11.64 -9.16
CA THR A 133 -17.38 10.64 -9.10
C THR A 133 -16.91 9.24 -9.48
N ILE A 134 -16.11 9.10 -10.54
CA ILE A 134 -15.63 7.80 -11.02
C ILE A 134 -14.61 7.22 -10.04
N SER A 135 -13.70 8.05 -9.52
CA SER A 135 -12.73 7.64 -8.50
C SER A 135 -13.43 7.14 -7.23
N TRP A 136 -14.48 7.84 -6.77
CA TRP A 136 -15.28 7.39 -5.62
C TRP A 136 -15.98 6.05 -5.85
N ILE A 137 -16.55 5.83 -7.04
CA ILE A 137 -17.17 4.54 -7.39
C ILE A 137 -16.13 3.42 -7.34
N LEU A 138 -14.96 3.61 -7.96
CA LEU A 138 -13.89 2.63 -7.96
C LEU A 138 -13.35 2.36 -6.56
N PHE A 139 -13.22 3.39 -5.73
CA PHE A 139 -12.83 3.25 -4.32
C PHE A 139 -13.82 2.39 -3.53
N ILE A 140 -15.12 2.62 -3.70
CA ILE A 140 -16.17 1.80 -3.05
C ILE A 140 -16.10 0.34 -3.53
N ILE A 141 -15.86 0.12 -4.83
CA ILE A 141 -15.67 -1.23 -5.37
C ILE A 141 -14.43 -1.90 -4.75
N GLY A 142 -13.31 -1.18 -4.63
CA GLY A 142 -12.11 -1.67 -3.97
C GLY A 142 -12.39 -2.12 -2.52
N ILE A 143 -13.06 -1.28 -1.73
CA ILE A 143 -13.47 -1.64 -0.36
C ILE A 143 -14.38 -2.87 -0.35
N ALA A 144 -15.34 -2.95 -1.27
CA ALA A 144 -16.24 -4.10 -1.35
C ALA A 144 -15.48 -5.41 -1.65
N LEU A 145 -14.46 -5.36 -2.51
CA LEU A 145 -13.58 -6.49 -2.80
C LEU A 145 -12.76 -6.90 -1.57
N GLU A 146 -12.23 -5.93 -0.81
CA GLU A 146 -11.52 -6.20 0.45
C GLU A 146 -12.40 -6.89 1.48
N ILE A 147 -13.61 -6.38 1.70
CA ILE A 147 -14.60 -6.99 2.61
C ILE A 147 -14.96 -8.40 2.14
N PHE A 148 -15.18 -8.58 0.84
CA PHE A 148 -15.43 -9.89 0.25
C PHE A 148 -14.26 -10.86 0.49
N MET A 149 -13.01 -10.39 0.35
CA MET A 149 -11.84 -11.21 0.63
C MET A 149 -11.73 -11.58 2.12
N ILE A 150 -12.06 -10.68 3.03
CA ILE A 150 -12.03 -10.95 4.48
C ILE A 150 -13.11 -11.96 4.89
N PHE A 151 -14.36 -11.77 4.45
CA PHE A 151 -15.49 -12.56 4.95
C PHE A 151 -15.92 -13.72 4.03
N GLY A 152 -15.46 -13.76 2.79
CA GLY A 152 -15.86 -14.78 1.82
C GLY A 152 -15.50 -16.20 2.25
N ASN A 153 -16.47 -17.11 2.37
CA ASN A 153 -16.18 -18.49 2.73
C ASN A 153 -15.70 -19.29 1.51
N SER A 154 -14.44 -19.75 1.54
CA SER A 154 -13.77 -20.55 0.51
C SER A 154 -14.09 -22.05 0.54
N ASN A 155 -14.82 -22.58 1.54
CA ASN A 155 -15.09 -24.01 1.76
C ASN A 155 -13.83 -24.91 1.90
N ILE A 156 -12.65 -24.31 2.04
CA ILE A 156 -11.40 -25.00 2.34
C ILE A 156 -11.31 -25.18 3.86
N LYS A 157 -11.12 -26.41 4.34
CA LYS A 157 -11.03 -26.70 5.77
C LYS A 157 -9.68 -26.27 6.35
N ASP A 158 -8.59 -26.63 5.66
CA ASP A 158 -7.22 -26.37 6.13
C ASP A 158 -6.48 -25.45 5.17
N HIS A 159 -6.17 -24.24 5.64
CA HIS A 159 -5.32 -23.29 4.96
C HIS A 159 -3.86 -23.50 5.39
N LYS A 160 -2.94 -23.62 4.41
CA LYS A 160 -1.51 -23.91 4.64
C LYS A 160 -0.59 -22.69 4.47
N GLY A 161 -1.17 -21.50 4.29
CA GLY A 161 -0.49 -20.34 3.70
C GLY A 161 0.00 -19.26 4.62
#